data_AF-A0A1M7RGZ2-F1
#
_entry.id   AF-A0A1M7RGZ2-F1
#
_cell.length_a   1.000
_cell.length_b   1.000
_cell.length_c   1.000
_cell.angle_alpha   90.00
_cell.angle_beta   90.00
_cell.angle_gamma   90.00
#
_symmetry.space_group_name_H-M   'P 1'
#
loop_
_entity.id
_entity.type
_entity.pdbx_description
1 polymer ?
#
loop_
_entity_poly.entity_id
_entity_poly.type
_entity_poly.pdbx_seq_one_letter_code
_entity_poly.pdbx_strand_id
1 'polypeptide(L)'
;MTQPNNDGDARPQAKSGAARPTKRTTARKAAPAAPARRGGGRQASASRTETVVTKGVSADALPTSPAAPPRVGMASRLAALAPSARLSVRKTYKLYIGGAFPRSESGRTYPVVDAEGAFVANVARASRKDVRDAVVAAAKAFGGWAARTPYNRGQILYRVAEMLEGRRAQFADELGGPRADAEAAVDAAVDRWVFYAGWADKYAQVVGATNPVAGPYLNLSTPEPTGVVAVLAPPAAPLLGLVSVVAPVIATGNTCVVLASSEHPLAAVTLAEVLATSDLPGGVVNVLTGQAAELGSWLASHEEVRGIDLTGADAEQAAEWEALAAANLKRVRRPDPAEDFTADPPLSRLTTFTETKTVWHPVGI
;
A
#
# COMPACT_ATOMS: atom_id res chain seq x y z
N MET A 1 77.96 -7.69 10.82
CA MET A 1 77.64 -6.27 10.60
C MET A 1 76.13 -6.12 10.68
N THR A 2 75.67 -5.38 11.70
CA THR A 2 74.40 -4.62 11.77
C THR A 2 73.05 -5.33 11.55
N GLN A 3 72.37 -5.63 12.67
CA GLN A 3 70.96 -5.23 12.87
C GLN A 3 70.90 -3.68 13.00
N PRO A 4 69.77 -2.94 12.84
CA PRO A 4 68.39 -3.30 13.27
C PRO A 4 67.25 -2.73 12.37
N ASN A 5 65.99 -3.07 12.68
CA ASN A 5 65.00 -2.11 13.15
C ASN A 5 63.62 -2.74 13.37
N ASN A 6 63.08 -2.39 14.53
CA ASN A 6 61.79 -2.73 15.09
C ASN A 6 61.02 -1.42 15.13
N ASP A 7 59.95 -1.29 14.36
CA ASP A 7 58.99 -0.20 14.52
C ASP A 7 57.60 -0.83 14.63
N GLY A 8 57.04 -0.67 15.82
CA GLY A 8 55.73 -1.14 16.17
C GLY A 8 54.67 -0.28 15.52
N ASP A 9 53.66 -0.93 14.96
CA ASP A 9 52.49 -0.25 14.45
C ASP A 9 51.24 -0.63 15.25
N ALA A 10 50.52 0.41 15.62
CA ALA A 10 49.48 0.44 16.62
C ALA A 10 48.18 -0.19 16.10
N ARG A 11 47.61 -1.11 16.89
CA ARG A 11 46.22 -1.59 16.68
C ARG A 11 45.23 -0.61 17.33
N PRO A 12 44.27 -0.03 16.59
CA PRO A 12 43.11 0.60 17.23
C PRO A 12 42.06 -0.46 17.55
N GLN A 13 41.74 -0.58 18.83
CA GLN A 13 40.65 -1.41 19.36
C GLN A 13 39.29 -0.89 18.85
N ALA A 14 38.50 -1.78 18.26
CA ALA A 14 37.10 -1.53 17.93
C ALA A 14 36.26 -1.41 19.21
N LYS A 15 35.58 -0.27 19.38
CA LYS A 15 34.64 -0.03 20.47
C LYS A 15 33.34 -0.80 20.21
N SER A 16 33.08 -1.83 21.02
CA SER A 16 31.79 -2.53 21.06
C SER A 16 30.76 -1.71 21.85
N GLY A 17 29.76 -1.17 21.15
CA GLY A 17 28.62 -0.49 21.75
C GLY A 17 27.53 -1.48 22.15
N ALA A 18 27.63 -2.08 23.33
CA ALA A 18 26.55 -2.86 23.92
C ALA A 18 25.54 -1.92 24.61
N ALA A 19 24.39 -1.66 23.96
CA ALA A 19 23.30 -0.90 24.55
C ALA A 19 22.41 -1.82 25.41
N ARG A 20 22.41 -1.58 26.73
CA ARG A 20 21.57 -2.27 27.72
C ARG A 20 20.27 -1.46 27.92
N PRO A 21 19.07 -2.07 27.92
CA PRO A 21 17.82 -1.31 28.05
C PRO A 21 17.51 -1.01 29.52
N THR A 22 17.58 0.27 29.91
CA THR A 22 17.04 0.75 31.19
C THR A 22 15.54 1.02 31.07
N LYS A 23 14.73 0.26 31.80
CA LYS A 23 13.30 0.49 31.99
C LYS A 23 13.09 1.87 32.64
N ARG A 24 12.38 2.76 31.94
CA ARG A 24 11.88 4.01 32.52
C ARG A 24 10.36 3.99 32.49
N THR A 25 9.78 3.69 33.65
CA THR A 25 8.35 3.73 33.95
C THR A 25 7.91 5.19 33.98
N THR A 26 7.01 5.60 33.10
CA THR A 26 6.31 6.89 33.22
C THR A 26 4.84 6.66 33.52
N ALA A 27 4.42 7.23 34.66
CA ALA A 27 3.11 7.11 35.24
C ALA A 27 2.04 7.77 34.36
N ARG A 28 0.93 7.05 34.18
CA ARG A 28 -0.28 7.48 33.47
C ARG A 28 -1.09 8.38 34.41
N LYS A 29 -1.25 9.67 34.07
CA LYS A 29 -2.09 10.61 34.82
C LYS A 29 -3.53 10.49 34.32
N ALA A 30 -4.43 10.02 35.18
CA ALA A 30 -5.86 9.91 34.93
C ALA A 30 -6.53 11.30 34.99
N ALA A 31 -7.48 11.55 34.09
CA ALA A 31 -8.35 12.73 34.10
C ALA A 31 -9.62 12.46 34.95
N PRO A 32 -10.17 13.46 35.66
CA PRO A 32 -11.32 13.26 36.53
C PRO A 32 -12.67 13.32 35.79
N ALA A 33 -13.62 12.55 36.31
CA ALA A 33 -15.01 12.44 35.86
C ALA A 33 -15.85 13.68 36.22
N ALA A 34 -16.81 14.01 35.35
CA ALA A 34 -17.83 15.05 35.56
C ALA A 34 -19.01 14.53 36.42
N PRO A 35 -19.69 15.40 37.21
CA PRO A 35 -20.73 14.96 38.14
C PRO A 35 -22.12 14.89 37.49
N ALA A 36 -22.89 13.90 37.94
CA ALA A 36 -24.30 13.68 37.64
C ALA A 36 -25.20 14.72 38.34
N ARG A 37 -26.23 15.20 37.63
CA ARG A 37 -27.37 15.93 38.23
C ARG A 37 -28.62 15.06 38.21
N ARG A 38 -29.15 14.81 39.41
CA ARG A 38 -30.52 14.33 39.70
C ARG A 38 -31.49 15.51 39.75
N GLY A 39 -32.76 15.23 39.47
CA GLY A 39 -33.89 15.91 40.12
C GLY A 39 -35.12 16.08 39.25
N GLY A 40 -36.24 15.44 39.63
CA GLY A 40 -37.57 15.83 39.13
C GLY A 40 -38.62 14.72 39.10
N GLY A 41 -38.94 14.10 40.24
CA GLY A 41 -40.16 13.30 40.37
C GLY A 41 -41.39 14.19 40.50
N ARG A 42 -42.51 13.81 39.85
CA ARG A 42 -43.83 14.40 40.08
C ARG A 42 -44.79 13.35 40.60
N GLN A 43 -45.42 13.70 41.71
CA GLN A 43 -46.41 12.97 42.48
C GLN A 43 -47.75 12.92 41.74
N ALA A 44 -48.46 11.81 41.94
CA ALA A 44 -49.87 11.67 41.64
C ALA A 44 -50.70 12.27 42.79
N SER A 45 -51.74 13.03 42.45
CA SER A 45 -52.84 13.35 43.38
C SER A 45 -54.16 13.17 42.67
N ALA A 46 -55.00 12.32 43.25
CA ALA A 46 -56.39 12.14 42.87
C ALA A 46 -57.22 13.37 43.24
N SER A 47 -58.20 13.72 42.41
CA SER A 47 -59.34 14.52 42.85
C SER A 47 -60.63 14.02 42.19
N ARG A 48 -61.67 14.13 43.00
CA ARG A 48 -62.96 13.46 43.00
C ARG A 48 -63.93 14.11 42.01
N THR A 49 -64.89 13.30 41.60
CA THR A 49 -66.02 13.54 40.71
C THR A 49 -66.98 14.64 41.21
N GLU A 50 -67.44 15.50 40.30
CA GLU A 50 -68.79 16.07 40.36
C GLU A 50 -69.47 15.93 38.99
N THR A 51 -70.69 15.41 39.06
CA THR A 51 -71.57 15.12 37.92
C THR A 51 -72.47 16.33 37.69
N VAL A 52 -72.44 16.91 36.49
CA VAL A 52 -73.47 17.86 36.05
C VAL A 52 -74.14 17.30 34.79
N VAL A 53 -75.44 17.07 34.92
CA VAL A 53 -76.35 16.63 33.85
C VAL A 53 -76.75 17.86 33.04
N THR A 54 -76.53 17.83 31.72
CA THR A 54 -77.27 18.70 30.78
C THR A 54 -77.78 17.89 29.58
N LYS A 55 -79.05 18.19 29.26
CA LYS A 55 -79.92 17.57 28.26
C LYS A 55 -79.33 17.49 26.85
N GLY A 56 -79.82 16.48 26.12
CA GLY A 56 -79.44 16.15 24.75
C GLY A 56 -79.65 17.26 23.73
N VAL A 57 -78.76 17.26 22.75
CA VAL A 57 -78.93 17.81 21.41
C VAL A 57 -78.42 16.76 20.43
N SER A 58 -79.18 16.62 19.36
CA SER A 58 -79.13 15.61 18.31
C SER A 58 -77.77 15.43 17.65
N ALA A 59 -77.55 14.21 17.17
CA ALA A 59 -76.42 13.80 16.36
C ALA A 59 -76.45 14.50 14.99
N ASP A 60 -75.80 15.65 14.90
CA ASP A 60 -75.38 16.22 13.62
C ASP A 60 -73.87 16.06 13.45
N ALA A 61 -73.50 15.57 12.28
CA ALA A 61 -72.19 15.06 11.92
C ALA A 61 -71.06 16.08 12.16
N LEU A 62 -70.13 15.73 13.05
CA LEU A 62 -68.81 16.32 13.07
C LEU A 62 -68.10 16.00 11.74
N PRO A 63 -67.45 16.98 11.08
CA PRO A 63 -66.68 16.70 9.87
C PRO A 63 -65.55 15.72 10.22
N THR A 64 -65.55 14.56 9.56
CA THR A 64 -64.48 13.56 9.65
C THR A 64 -63.14 14.26 9.41
N SER A 65 -62.22 14.14 10.38
CA SER A 65 -60.81 14.54 10.19
C SER A 65 -60.34 13.97 8.84
N PRO A 66 -59.70 14.78 7.96
CA PRO A 66 -59.21 14.25 6.71
C PRO A 66 -58.30 13.07 7.01
N ALA A 67 -58.55 11.95 6.33
CA ALA A 67 -57.74 10.74 6.46
C ALA A 67 -56.27 11.13 6.31
N ALA A 68 -55.43 10.69 7.26
CA ALA A 68 -54.00 10.89 7.16
C ALA A 68 -53.53 10.41 5.77
N PRO A 69 -52.73 11.20 5.03
CA PRO A 69 -52.31 10.80 3.70
C PRO A 69 -51.67 9.41 3.78
N PRO A 70 -51.89 8.55 2.78
CA PRO A 70 -51.32 7.22 2.78
C PRO A 70 -49.82 7.34 3.04
N ARG A 71 -49.30 6.55 3.98
CA ARG A 71 -47.87 6.50 4.26
C ARG A 71 -47.18 5.92 3.03
N VAL A 72 -46.86 6.78 2.06
CA VAL A 72 -46.04 6.42 0.91
C VAL A 72 -44.72 5.93 1.47
N GLY A 73 -44.45 4.63 1.31
CA GLY A 73 -43.25 3.98 1.82
C GLY A 73 -42.01 4.63 1.21
N MET A 74 -40.90 4.61 1.95
CA MET A 74 -39.65 5.24 1.52
C MET A 74 -39.23 4.80 0.11
N ALA A 75 -39.41 3.51 -0.23
CA ALA A 75 -39.15 2.98 -1.57
C ALA A 75 -39.97 3.65 -2.69
N SER A 76 -41.24 3.96 -2.44
CA SER A 76 -42.10 4.65 -3.42
C SER A 76 -41.73 6.12 -3.56
N ARG A 77 -41.27 6.77 -2.48
CA ARG A 77 -40.71 8.14 -2.56
C ARG A 77 -39.38 8.17 -3.31
N LEU A 78 -38.54 7.15 -3.14
CA LEU A 78 -37.28 6.97 -3.87
C LEU A 78 -37.51 6.68 -5.36
N ALA A 79 -38.55 5.92 -5.70
CA ALA A 79 -38.94 5.68 -7.09
C ALA A 79 -39.60 6.90 -7.76
N ALA A 80 -40.27 7.75 -6.98
CA ALA A 80 -40.91 8.99 -7.44
C ALA A 80 -39.94 10.17 -7.59
N LEU A 81 -38.72 10.07 -7.03
CA LEU A 81 -37.59 10.86 -7.50
C LEU A 81 -37.32 10.42 -8.94
N ALA A 82 -37.93 11.11 -9.90
CA ALA A 82 -37.64 10.94 -11.32
C ALA A 82 -36.12 10.87 -11.52
N PRO A 83 -35.62 10.16 -12.56
CA PRO A 83 -34.21 10.19 -12.92
C PRO A 83 -33.85 11.57 -13.47
N SER A 84 -33.85 12.59 -12.61
CA SER A 84 -33.08 13.81 -12.77
C SER A 84 -31.63 13.37 -12.99
N ALA A 85 -30.98 13.92 -14.01
CA ALA A 85 -29.60 13.62 -14.33
C ALA A 85 -28.76 13.75 -13.05
N ARG A 86 -28.34 12.61 -12.50
CA ARG A 86 -27.54 12.54 -11.28
C ARG A 86 -26.35 13.48 -11.45
N LEU A 87 -26.15 14.38 -10.48
CA LEU A 87 -24.99 15.26 -10.51
C LEU A 87 -23.71 14.42 -10.55
N SER A 88 -22.87 14.66 -11.55
CA SER A 88 -21.59 13.97 -11.66
C SER A 88 -20.66 14.41 -10.53
N VAL A 89 -20.20 13.46 -9.72
CA VAL A 89 -19.20 13.71 -8.67
C VAL A 89 -17.87 13.20 -9.18
N ARG A 90 -17.00 14.11 -9.60
CA ARG A 90 -15.69 13.77 -10.17
C ARG A 90 -14.64 13.66 -9.07
N LYS A 91 -13.78 12.65 -9.17
CA LYS A 91 -12.70 12.39 -8.21
C LYS A 91 -11.38 12.95 -8.74
N THR A 92 -10.60 13.54 -7.84
CA THR A 92 -9.18 13.84 -8.08
C THR A 92 -8.37 12.93 -7.17
N TYR A 93 -7.72 11.94 -7.77
CA TYR A 93 -6.85 11.01 -7.07
C TYR A 93 -5.54 11.68 -6.66
N LYS A 94 -5.02 11.21 -5.54
CA LYS A 94 -3.82 11.73 -4.88
C LYS A 94 -2.68 10.72 -5.00
N LEU A 95 -1.49 11.14 -4.58
CA LEU A 95 -0.35 10.24 -4.41
C LEU A 95 -0.59 9.35 -3.18
N TYR A 96 0.19 8.28 -3.03
CA TYR A 96 0.21 7.47 -1.81
C TYR A 96 1.62 7.42 -1.25
N ILE A 97 1.86 8.11 -0.14
CA ILE A 97 3.19 8.27 0.44
C ILE A 97 3.08 8.08 1.95
N GLY A 98 3.91 7.19 2.51
CA GLY A 98 3.98 6.98 3.95
C GLY A 98 2.68 6.48 4.59
N GLY A 99 1.81 5.80 3.82
CA GLY A 99 0.49 5.35 4.31
C GLY A 99 -0.59 6.42 4.26
N ALA A 100 -0.33 7.58 3.66
CA ALA A 100 -1.28 8.68 3.52
C ALA A 100 -1.49 9.07 2.06
N PHE A 101 -2.54 9.86 1.80
CA PHE A 101 -2.89 10.37 0.47
C PHE A 101 -2.64 11.88 0.37
N PRO A 102 -1.38 12.34 0.25
CA PRO A 102 -1.07 13.76 0.08
C PRO A 102 -1.35 14.24 -1.35
N ARG A 103 -1.58 15.55 -1.49
CA ARG A 103 -1.53 16.19 -2.82
C ARG A 103 -0.06 16.25 -3.27
N SER A 104 0.16 16.20 -4.59
CA SER A 104 1.46 16.54 -5.18
C SER A 104 1.90 17.92 -4.70
N GLU A 105 3.16 18.06 -4.33
CA GLU A 105 3.69 19.34 -3.89
C GLU A 105 3.58 20.42 -4.96
N SER A 106 3.70 20.04 -6.24
CA SER A 106 3.53 20.97 -7.36
C SER A 106 2.07 21.40 -7.60
N GLY A 107 1.10 20.72 -6.98
CA GLY A 107 -0.34 20.92 -7.24
C GLY A 107 -0.82 20.50 -8.63
N ARG A 108 0.09 20.03 -9.51
CA ARG A 108 -0.21 19.62 -10.88
C ARG A 108 -1.07 18.36 -10.90
N THR A 109 -1.95 18.28 -11.89
CA THR A 109 -2.76 17.10 -12.19
C THR A 109 -2.79 16.86 -13.70
N TYR A 110 -3.17 15.65 -14.12
CA TYR A 110 -3.51 15.36 -15.51
C TYR A 110 -4.83 14.58 -15.59
N PRO A 111 -5.60 14.75 -16.68
CA PRO A 111 -6.85 14.04 -16.87
C PRO A 111 -6.57 12.59 -17.26
N VAL A 112 -7.41 11.68 -16.76
CA VAL A 112 -7.57 10.32 -17.25
C VAL A 112 -8.83 10.28 -18.09
N VAL A 113 -8.71 9.70 -19.28
CA VAL A 113 -9.82 9.53 -20.23
C VAL A 113 -10.07 8.04 -20.47
N ASP A 114 -11.29 7.69 -20.86
CA ASP A 114 -11.63 6.34 -21.32
C ASP A 114 -11.20 6.11 -22.78
N ALA A 115 -11.53 4.93 -23.32
CA ALA A 115 -11.18 4.55 -24.69
C ALA A 115 -11.83 5.46 -25.75
N GLU A 116 -12.98 6.06 -25.42
CA GLU A 116 -13.70 7.02 -26.26
C GLU A 116 -13.21 8.47 -26.08
N GLY A 117 -12.24 8.69 -25.18
CA GLY A 117 -11.67 10.00 -24.87
C GLY A 117 -12.51 10.84 -23.91
N ALA A 118 -13.56 10.27 -23.31
CA ALA A 118 -14.37 10.96 -22.31
C ALA A 118 -13.63 11.02 -20.97
N PHE A 119 -13.81 12.14 -20.27
CA PHE A 119 -13.15 12.38 -18.99
C PHE A 119 -13.66 11.43 -17.89
N VAL A 120 -12.73 10.73 -17.24
CA VAL A 120 -13.01 9.84 -16.10
C VAL A 120 -12.67 10.53 -14.76
N ALA A 121 -11.41 10.93 -14.59
CA ALA A 121 -10.91 11.48 -13.33
C ALA A 121 -9.68 12.37 -13.55
N ASN A 122 -9.29 13.14 -12.53
CA ASN A 122 -7.97 13.75 -12.48
C ASN A 122 -7.07 12.93 -11.56
N VAL A 123 -5.79 12.82 -11.90
CA VAL A 123 -4.77 12.21 -11.05
C VAL A 123 -3.65 13.21 -10.79
N ALA A 124 -3.05 13.17 -9.60
CA ALA A 124 -1.91 14.02 -9.26
C ALA A 124 -0.72 13.76 -10.21
N ARG A 125 0.00 14.81 -10.59
CA ARG A 125 1.30 14.68 -11.29
C ARG A 125 2.40 14.95 -10.27
N ALA A 126 3.09 13.91 -9.85
CA ALA A 126 4.17 14.01 -8.88
C ALA A 126 5.29 14.94 -9.38
N SER A 127 5.95 15.60 -8.44
CA SER A 127 7.15 16.39 -8.66
C SER A 127 8.39 15.63 -8.19
N ARG A 128 9.58 16.17 -8.52
CA ARG A 128 10.85 15.69 -7.94
C ARG A 128 10.82 15.67 -6.40
N LYS A 129 10.14 16.63 -5.77
CA LYS A 129 10.04 16.68 -4.31
C LYS A 129 9.18 15.53 -3.78
N ASP A 130 8.10 15.17 -4.47
CA ASP A 130 7.29 14.02 -4.09
C ASP A 130 8.07 12.70 -4.20
N VAL A 131 8.96 12.57 -5.21
CA VAL A 131 9.90 11.43 -5.30
C VAL A 131 10.78 11.33 -4.05
N ARG A 132 11.43 12.44 -3.66
CA ARG A 132 12.27 12.48 -2.47
C ARG A 132 11.48 12.13 -1.20
N ASP A 133 10.29 12.71 -1.05
CA ASP A 133 9.46 12.47 0.13
C ASP A 133 8.98 11.00 0.19
N ALA A 134 8.72 10.37 -0.96
CA ALA A 134 8.42 8.93 -1.06
C ALA A 134 9.62 8.04 -0.72
N VAL A 135 10.82 8.37 -1.20
CA VAL A 135 12.05 7.63 -0.87
C VAL A 135 12.36 7.73 0.63
N VAL A 136 12.20 8.91 1.24
CA VAL A 136 12.36 9.09 2.68
C VAL A 136 11.36 8.23 3.47
N ALA A 137 10.10 8.16 3.02
CA ALA A 137 9.10 7.30 3.64
C ALA A 137 9.44 5.81 3.52
N ALA A 138 9.91 5.37 2.34
CA ALA A 138 10.37 4.00 2.11
C ALA A 138 11.56 3.63 3.01
N ALA A 139 12.61 4.46 3.01
CA ALA A 139 13.80 4.25 3.83
C ALA A 139 13.46 4.17 5.32
N LYS A 140 12.55 5.02 5.81
CA LYS A 140 12.08 4.99 7.20
C LYS A 140 11.32 3.70 7.53
N ALA A 141 10.52 3.17 6.59
CA ALA A 141 9.75 1.95 6.79
C ALA A 141 10.60 0.67 6.71
N PHE A 142 11.71 0.71 5.97
CA PHE A 142 12.53 -0.45 5.63
C PHE A 142 12.96 -1.28 6.85
N GLY A 143 13.58 -0.66 7.86
CA GLY A 143 14.09 -1.39 9.02
C GLY A 143 12.98 -2.17 9.77
N GLY A 144 11.80 -1.58 9.91
CA GLY A 144 10.65 -2.24 10.56
C GLY A 144 10.02 -3.33 9.70
N TRP A 145 9.98 -3.14 8.37
CA TRP A 145 9.42 -4.12 7.44
C TRP A 145 10.34 -5.33 7.22
N ALA A 146 11.64 -5.09 7.01
CA ALA A 146 12.64 -6.13 6.86
C ALA A 146 12.76 -7.03 8.12
N ALA A 147 12.57 -6.44 9.31
CA ALA A 147 12.60 -7.17 10.57
C ALA A 147 11.34 -8.01 10.88
N ARG A 148 10.24 -7.83 10.14
CA ARG A 148 9.06 -8.68 10.31
C ARG A 148 9.36 -10.11 9.89
N THR A 149 8.75 -11.07 10.57
CA THR A 149 8.90 -12.48 10.19
C THR A 149 8.35 -12.70 8.78
N PRO A 150 8.94 -13.63 8.00
CA PRO A 150 8.44 -13.97 6.68
C PRO A 150 6.94 -14.33 6.67
N TYR A 151 6.50 -15.08 7.67
CA TYR A 151 5.08 -15.40 7.89
C TYR A 151 4.21 -14.15 8.05
N ASN A 152 4.64 -13.17 8.86
CA ASN A 152 3.87 -11.95 9.06
C ASN A 152 3.77 -11.11 7.78
N ARG A 153 4.83 -11.06 6.96
CA ARG A 153 4.75 -10.43 5.64
C ARG A 153 3.75 -11.15 4.74
N GLY A 154 3.80 -12.49 4.71
CA GLY A 154 2.84 -13.32 3.97
C GLY A 154 1.38 -13.03 4.36
N GLN A 155 1.07 -12.94 5.66
CA GLN A 155 -0.28 -12.59 6.14
C GLN A 155 -0.77 -11.22 5.64
N ILE A 156 0.11 -10.22 5.62
CA ILE A 156 -0.24 -8.89 5.12
C ILE A 156 -0.45 -8.92 3.60
N LEU A 157 0.39 -9.63 2.85
CA LEU A 157 0.20 -9.79 1.40
C LEU A 157 -1.10 -10.52 1.08
N TYR A 158 -1.47 -11.54 1.87
CA TYR A 158 -2.77 -12.20 1.73
C TYR A 158 -3.93 -11.24 2.04
N ARG A 159 -3.79 -10.41 3.08
CA ARG A 159 -4.77 -9.36 3.41
C ARG A 159 -4.96 -8.36 2.27
N VAL A 160 -3.90 -8.02 1.54
CA VAL A 160 -4.00 -7.20 0.32
C VAL A 160 -4.88 -7.88 -0.74
N ALA A 161 -4.72 -9.20 -0.93
CA ALA A 161 -5.56 -9.97 -1.85
C ALA A 161 -7.04 -9.91 -1.44
N GLU A 162 -7.36 -10.12 -0.16
CA GLU A 162 -8.73 -10.03 0.37
C GLU A 162 -9.37 -8.65 0.13
N MET A 163 -8.60 -7.58 0.35
CA MET A 163 -9.08 -6.21 0.19
C MET A 163 -9.23 -5.82 -1.29
N LEU A 164 -8.40 -6.39 -2.18
CA LEU A 164 -8.52 -6.23 -3.62
C LEU A 164 -9.75 -6.97 -4.15
N GLU A 165 -9.96 -8.22 -3.71
CA GLU A 165 -11.12 -9.05 -4.05
C GLU A 165 -12.44 -8.34 -3.69
N GLY A 166 -12.51 -7.73 -2.50
CA GLY A 166 -13.67 -6.93 -2.11
C GLY A 166 -13.97 -5.71 -3.00
N ARG A 167 -13.01 -5.30 -3.84
CA ARG A 167 -13.13 -4.21 -4.82
C ARG A 167 -13.06 -4.67 -6.27
N ARG A 168 -13.21 -5.98 -6.52
CA ARG A 168 -13.08 -6.61 -7.84
C ARG A 168 -13.84 -5.88 -8.94
N ALA A 169 -15.09 -5.52 -8.69
CA ALA A 169 -15.92 -4.83 -9.69
C ALA A 169 -15.39 -3.44 -10.07
N GLN A 170 -14.88 -2.69 -9.09
CA GLN A 170 -14.29 -1.37 -9.32
C GLN A 170 -13.03 -1.48 -10.20
N PHE A 171 -12.15 -2.43 -9.91
CA PHE A 171 -10.96 -2.63 -10.74
C PHE A 171 -11.31 -3.04 -12.17
N ALA A 172 -12.28 -3.94 -12.35
CA ALA A 172 -12.71 -4.34 -13.69
C ALA A 172 -13.30 -3.16 -14.48
N ASP A 173 -14.03 -2.24 -13.82
CA ASP A 173 -14.51 -1.00 -14.47
C ASP A 173 -13.36 -0.04 -14.84
N GLU A 174 -12.34 0.07 -13.97
CA GLU A 174 -11.18 0.94 -14.20
C GLU A 174 -10.21 0.40 -15.27
N LEU A 175 -10.16 -0.92 -15.48
CA LEU A 175 -9.40 -1.55 -16.56
C LEU A 175 -10.08 -1.34 -17.92
N GLY A 176 -11.41 -1.25 -17.94
CA GLY A 176 -12.20 -1.11 -19.17
C GLY A 176 -12.14 -2.34 -20.08
N GLY A 177 -12.58 -2.17 -21.33
CA GLY A 177 -12.65 -3.27 -22.30
C GLY A 177 -13.78 -4.27 -22.02
N PRO A 178 -13.77 -5.46 -22.65
CA PRO A 178 -14.76 -6.49 -22.41
C PRO A 178 -14.77 -6.92 -20.94
N ARG A 179 -15.95 -6.89 -20.32
CA ARG A 179 -16.10 -7.12 -18.88
C ARG A 179 -15.49 -8.44 -18.40
N ALA A 180 -15.64 -9.51 -19.18
CA ALA A 180 -15.08 -10.82 -18.84
C ALA A 180 -13.54 -10.80 -18.79
N ASP A 181 -12.90 -10.11 -19.73
CA ASP A 181 -11.44 -10.01 -19.80
C ASP A 181 -10.90 -9.15 -18.64
N ALA A 182 -11.57 -8.03 -18.36
CA ALA A 182 -11.23 -7.17 -17.23
C ALA A 182 -11.36 -7.91 -15.90
N GLU A 183 -12.44 -8.66 -15.72
CA GLU A 183 -12.66 -9.50 -14.54
C GLU A 183 -11.59 -10.60 -14.39
N ALA A 184 -11.25 -11.30 -15.47
CA ALA A 184 -10.18 -12.30 -15.45
C ALA A 184 -8.81 -11.70 -15.12
N ALA A 185 -8.52 -10.48 -15.59
CA ALA A 185 -7.30 -9.77 -15.25
C ALA A 185 -7.24 -9.38 -13.76
N VAL A 186 -8.38 -9.06 -13.15
CA VAL A 186 -8.47 -8.81 -11.70
C VAL A 186 -8.27 -10.10 -10.92
N ASP A 187 -8.90 -11.21 -11.33
CA ASP A 187 -8.73 -12.52 -10.70
C ASP A 187 -7.25 -12.93 -10.71
N ALA A 188 -6.59 -12.82 -11.86
CA ALA A 188 -5.16 -13.10 -11.98
C ALA A 188 -4.31 -12.21 -11.05
N ALA A 189 -4.70 -10.95 -10.83
CA ALA A 189 -3.99 -10.05 -9.92
C ALA A 189 -4.19 -10.42 -8.44
N VAL A 190 -5.39 -10.87 -8.06
CA VAL A 190 -5.68 -11.42 -6.73
C VAL A 190 -4.84 -12.68 -6.50
N ASP A 191 -4.86 -13.60 -7.45
CA ASP A 191 -4.07 -14.84 -7.39
C ASP A 191 -2.57 -14.54 -7.31
N ARG A 192 -2.08 -13.50 -8.00
CA ARG A 192 -0.68 -13.05 -7.90
C ARG A 192 -0.31 -12.57 -6.50
N TRP A 193 -1.20 -11.88 -5.80
CA TRP A 193 -0.97 -11.53 -4.39
C TRP A 193 -0.92 -12.77 -3.50
N VAL A 194 -1.85 -13.70 -3.68
CA VAL A 194 -1.88 -14.98 -2.93
C VAL A 194 -0.61 -15.79 -3.19
N PHE A 195 -0.16 -15.87 -4.45
CA PHE A 195 1.07 -16.51 -4.85
C PHE A 195 2.28 -15.96 -4.09
N TYR A 196 2.48 -14.63 -4.10
CA TYR A 196 3.61 -14.02 -3.39
C TYR A 196 3.47 -14.01 -1.87
N ALA A 197 2.24 -14.00 -1.34
CA ALA A 197 2.00 -14.26 0.08
C ALA A 197 2.52 -15.66 0.47
N GLY A 198 2.25 -16.66 -0.38
CA GLY A 198 2.77 -18.02 -0.24
C GLY A 198 4.30 -18.12 -0.37
N TRP A 199 4.95 -17.28 -1.17
CA TRP A 199 6.40 -17.30 -1.33
C TRP A 199 7.18 -16.60 -0.21
N ALA A 200 6.53 -15.71 0.55
CA ALA A 200 7.19 -14.85 1.53
C ALA A 200 8.09 -15.63 2.51
N ASP A 201 7.69 -16.84 2.92
CA ASP A 201 8.42 -17.71 3.85
C ASP A 201 9.15 -18.90 3.22
N LYS A 202 9.14 -19.03 1.88
CA LYS A 202 9.71 -20.18 1.16
C LYS A 202 10.94 -19.85 0.34
N TYR A 203 11.01 -18.63 -0.22
CA TYR A 203 12.07 -18.30 -1.18
C TYR A 203 13.47 -18.45 -0.58
N ALA A 204 13.66 -18.10 0.71
CA ALA A 204 14.94 -18.21 1.40
C ALA A 204 15.43 -19.66 1.55
N GLN A 205 14.53 -20.64 1.57
CA GLN A 205 14.89 -22.06 1.58
C GLN A 205 15.35 -22.55 0.21
N VAL A 206 14.86 -21.93 -0.86
CA VAL A 206 15.22 -22.28 -2.24
C VAL A 206 16.54 -21.66 -2.66
N VAL A 207 16.82 -20.41 -2.23
CA VAL A 207 18.03 -19.68 -2.68
C VAL A 207 19.10 -19.52 -1.60
N GLY A 208 18.77 -19.81 -0.34
CA GLY A 208 19.75 -19.95 0.72
C GLY A 208 20.50 -21.28 0.62
N ALA A 209 21.63 -21.38 1.32
CA ALA A 209 22.44 -22.59 1.30
C ALA A 209 23.17 -22.81 2.64
N THR A 210 23.33 -24.09 2.99
CA THR A 210 24.32 -24.52 3.99
C THR A 210 25.60 -24.84 3.21
N ASN A 211 26.68 -24.11 3.48
CA ASN A 211 27.89 -24.21 2.68
C ASN A 211 28.88 -25.18 3.36
N PRO A 212 29.25 -26.29 2.73
CA PRO A 212 30.25 -27.19 3.29
C PRO A 212 31.63 -26.51 3.28
N VAL A 213 32.30 -26.49 4.43
CA VAL A 213 33.62 -25.87 4.58
C VAL A 213 34.57 -26.80 5.34
N ALA A 214 35.85 -26.75 5.00
CA ALA A 214 36.89 -27.46 5.72
C ALA A 214 37.19 -26.72 7.03
N GLY A 215 36.51 -27.11 8.11
CA GLY A 215 36.74 -26.56 9.44
C GLY A 215 35.52 -26.73 10.37
N PRO A 216 35.68 -26.44 11.66
CA PRO A 216 34.61 -26.54 12.66
C PRO A 216 33.64 -25.35 12.56
N TYR A 217 33.06 -25.13 11.39
CA TYR A 217 32.13 -24.03 11.14
C TYR A 217 30.85 -24.50 10.45
N LEU A 218 29.72 -24.03 10.97
CA LEU A 218 28.44 -24.00 10.29
C LEU A 218 28.39 -22.71 9.48
N ASN A 219 28.44 -22.86 8.16
CA ASN A 219 28.43 -21.74 7.24
C ASN A 219 27.07 -21.68 6.52
N LEU A 220 26.35 -20.58 6.68
CA LEU A 220 24.99 -20.39 6.17
C LEU A 220 24.91 -19.14 5.30
N SER A 221 24.48 -19.30 4.06
CA SER A 221 24.12 -18.21 3.15
C SER A 221 22.61 -18.01 3.15
N THR A 222 22.15 -16.80 3.43
CA THR A 222 20.72 -16.44 3.43
C THR A 222 20.48 -15.18 2.62
N PRO A 223 19.39 -15.10 1.84
CA PRO A 223 19.03 -13.86 1.15
C PRO A 223 18.46 -12.84 2.16
N GLU A 224 18.97 -11.60 2.12
CA GLU A 224 18.47 -10.44 2.85
C GLU A 224 17.96 -9.38 1.86
N PRO A 225 16.93 -8.60 2.19
CA PRO A 225 16.43 -7.54 1.30
C PRO A 225 17.49 -6.46 1.07
N THR A 226 17.60 -6.00 -0.18
CA THR A 226 18.57 -4.97 -0.59
C THR A 226 18.23 -3.55 -0.06
N GLY A 227 16.96 -3.22 0.20
CA GLY A 227 16.57 -1.93 0.78
C GLY A 227 15.32 -1.30 0.16
N VAL A 228 15.47 -0.03 -0.27
CA VAL A 228 14.47 0.70 -1.04
C VAL A 228 14.63 0.38 -2.52
N VAL A 229 13.54 -0.04 -3.16
CA VAL A 229 13.50 -0.36 -4.59
C VAL A 229 12.59 0.63 -5.32
N ALA A 230 13.10 1.29 -6.35
CA ALA A 230 12.27 2.04 -7.29
C ALA A 230 11.64 1.07 -8.29
N VAL A 231 10.36 1.23 -8.59
CA VAL A 231 9.63 0.35 -9.51
C VAL A 231 8.91 1.18 -10.55
N LEU A 232 9.22 0.95 -11.82
CA LEU A 232 8.50 1.54 -12.95
C LEU A 232 7.41 0.54 -13.35
N ALA A 233 6.15 0.90 -13.10
CA ALA A 233 5.03 0.01 -13.37
C ALA A 233 4.86 -0.19 -14.88
N PRO A 234 4.69 -1.45 -15.36
CA PRO A 234 4.48 -1.71 -16.77
C PRO A 234 3.19 -1.04 -17.28
N PRO A 235 3.19 -0.51 -18.52
CA PRO A 235 1.97 -0.02 -19.14
C PRO A 235 1.04 -1.18 -19.54
N ALA A 236 1.61 -2.33 -19.91
CA ALA A 236 0.86 -3.55 -20.20
C ALA A 236 0.29 -4.18 -18.91
N ALA A 237 -0.92 -4.74 -19.02
CA ALA A 237 -1.65 -5.38 -17.92
C ALA A 237 -1.71 -4.48 -16.66
N PRO A 238 -2.43 -3.34 -16.68
CA PRO A 238 -2.28 -2.26 -15.71
C PRO A 238 -2.37 -2.65 -14.22
N LEU A 239 -3.21 -3.65 -13.90
CA LEU A 239 -3.31 -4.18 -12.54
C LEU A 239 -2.40 -5.38 -12.32
N LEU A 240 -2.50 -6.42 -13.15
CA LEU A 240 -1.72 -7.65 -13.00
C LEU A 240 -0.21 -7.38 -13.08
N GLY A 241 0.25 -6.63 -14.09
CA GLY A 241 1.64 -6.23 -14.24
C GLY A 241 2.14 -5.40 -13.04
N LEU A 242 1.35 -4.44 -12.58
CA LEU A 242 1.66 -3.64 -11.39
C LEU A 242 1.85 -4.53 -10.13
N VAL A 243 0.90 -5.43 -9.87
CA VAL A 243 0.99 -6.36 -8.73
C VAL A 243 2.22 -7.27 -8.88
N SER A 244 2.50 -7.72 -10.10
CA SER A 244 3.61 -8.63 -10.41
C SER A 244 5.00 -8.03 -10.16
N VAL A 245 5.12 -6.70 -10.21
CA VAL A 245 6.39 -6.01 -9.90
C VAL A 245 6.46 -5.52 -8.45
N VAL A 246 5.32 -5.21 -7.82
CA VAL A 246 5.27 -4.70 -6.43
C VAL A 246 5.31 -5.82 -5.40
N ALA A 247 4.47 -6.83 -5.55
CA ALA A 247 4.32 -7.92 -4.59
C ALA A 247 5.64 -8.67 -4.28
N PRO A 248 6.49 -9.06 -5.25
CA PRO A 248 7.72 -9.77 -4.93
C PRO A 248 8.74 -8.92 -4.19
N VAL A 249 8.78 -7.61 -4.46
CA VAL A 249 9.66 -6.66 -3.77
C VAL A 249 9.32 -6.63 -2.29
N ILE A 250 8.04 -6.47 -1.93
CA ILE A 250 7.66 -6.39 -0.52
C ILE A 250 7.61 -7.76 0.17
N ALA A 251 7.38 -8.86 -0.57
CA ALA A 251 7.43 -10.23 -0.04
C ALA A 251 8.81 -10.57 0.55
N THR A 252 9.87 -10.10 -0.11
CA THR A 252 11.27 -10.31 0.32
C THR A 252 11.73 -9.37 1.43
N GLY A 253 10.87 -8.44 1.88
CA GLY A 253 11.19 -7.50 2.95
C GLY A 253 11.79 -6.18 2.49
N ASN A 254 11.85 -5.93 1.17
CA ASN A 254 12.17 -4.60 0.64
C ASN A 254 10.99 -3.64 0.81
N THR A 255 11.27 -2.35 0.69
CA THR A 255 10.25 -1.31 0.53
C THR A 255 10.35 -0.72 -0.87
N CYS A 256 9.29 -0.11 -1.38
CA CYS A 256 9.33 0.44 -2.73
C CYS A 256 8.68 1.81 -2.91
N VAL A 257 9.19 2.50 -3.93
CA VAL A 257 8.59 3.69 -4.54
C VAL A 257 8.21 3.32 -5.96
N VAL A 258 6.91 3.28 -6.23
CA VAL A 258 6.33 2.88 -7.50
C VAL A 258 5.97 4.12 -8.29
N LEU A 259 6.50 4.25 -9.51
CA LEU A 259 5.97 5.18 -10.49
C LEU A 259 4.94 4.43 -11.33
N ALA A 260 3.67 4.77 -11.14
CA ALA A 260 2.56 4.19 -11.88
C ALA A 260 2.65 4.55 -13.37
N SER A 261 2.11 3.67 -14.23
CA SER A 261 1.95 3.97 -15.64
C SER A 261 1.09 5.23 -15.81
N SER A 262 1.59 6.19 -16.59
CA SER A 262 0.83 7.40 -16.94
C SER A 262 -0.35 7.11 -17.86
N GLU A 263 -0.32 5.98 -18.58
CA GLU A 263 -1.39 5.55 -19.50
C GLU A 263 -2.59 4.99 -18.73
N HIS A 264 -2.32 4.19 -17.69
CA HIS A 264 -3.36 3.53 -16.89
C HIS A 264 -3.16 3.74 -15.38
N PRO A 265 -3.25 4.98 -14.88
CA PRO A 265 -2.92 5.29 -13.49
C PRO A 265 -3.99 4.86 -12.47
N LEU A 266 -5.23 4.60 -12.90
CA LEU A 266 -6.37 4.32 -12.01
C LEU A 266 -6.16 3.05 -11.18
N ALA A 267 -5.72 1.96 -11.81
CA ALA A 267 -5.42 0.71 -11.12
C ALA A 267 -4.40 0.91 -9.99
N ALA A 268 -3.38 1.76 -10.19
CA ALA A 268 -2.35 2.03 -9.19
C ALA A 268 -2.87 2.86 -8.00
N VAL A 269 -3.67 3.90 -8.25
CA VAL A 269 -4.22 4.73 -7.18
C VAL A 269 -5.31 4.01 -6.39
N THR A 270 -6.09 3.14 -7.04
CA THR A 270 -7.06 2.28 -6.35
C THR A 270 -6.37 1.18 -5.56
N LEU A 271 -5.29 0.56 -6.11
CA LEU A 271 -4.45 -0.36 -5.35
C LEU A 271 -3.85 0.32 -4.12
N ALA A 272 -3.46 1.59 -4.19
CA ALA A 272 -2.98 2.31 -3.01
C ALA A 272 -4.04 2.39 -1.88
N GLU A 273 -5.32 2.52 -2.19
CA GLU A 273 -6.41 2.45 -1.20
C GLU A 273 -6.55 1.05 -0.59
N VAL A 274 -6.34 0.00 -1.39
CA VAL A 274 -6.28 -1.39 -0.91
C VAL A 274 -5.11 -1.54 0.06
N LEU A 275 -3.90 -1.12 -0.32
CA LEU A 275 -2.70 -1.22 0.52
C LEU A 275 -2.88 -0.48 1.85
N ALA A 276 -3.48 0.71 1.83
CA ALA A 276 -3.76 1.51 3.02
C ALA A 276 -4.75 0.84 3.99
N THR A 277 -5.57 -0.08 3.51
CA THR A 277 -6.61 -0.78 4.28
C THR A 277 -6.27 -2.25 4.56
N SER A 278 -5.04 -2.67 4.27
CA SER A 278 -4.57 -4.06 4.37
C SER A 278 -3.53 -4.29 5.47
N ASP A 279 -3.50 -3.43 6.50
CA ASP A 279 -2.52 -3.47 7.60
C ASP A 279 -1.04 -3.35 7.17
N LEU A 280 -0.80 -2.93 5.93
CA LEU A 280 0.53 -2.65 5.42
C LEU A 280 1.10 -1.41 6.13
N PRO A 281 2.28 -1.48 6.76
CA PRO A 281 2.88 -0.31 7.39
C PRO A 281 3.10 0.83 6.40
N GLY A 282 2.76 2.05 6.82
CA GLY A 282 2.96 3.24 5.99
C GLY A 282 4.41 3.38 5.55
N GLY A 283 4.62 3.56 4.24
CA GLY A 283 5.93 3.70 3.62
C GLY A 283 6.49 2.41 3.02
N VAL A 284 5.93 1.23 3.30
CA VAL A 284 6.40 -0.02 2.68
C VAL A 284 6.20 -0.01 1.17
N VAL A 285 5.04 0.47 0.72
CA VAL A 285 4.78 0.81 -0.68
C VAL A 285 4.40 2.29 -0.72
N ASN A 286 4.97 3.01 -1.67
CA ASN A 286 4.62 4.40 -1.98
C ASN A 286 4.31 4.47 -3.47
N VAL A 287 3.18 5.06 -3.86
CA VAL A 287 2.73 5.15 -5.26
C VAL A 287 2.72 6.60 -5.70
N LEU A 288 3.46 6.87 -6.77
CA LEU A 288 3.53 8.14 -7.46
C LEU A 288 2.86 8.00 -8.83
N THR A 289 2.05 8.98 -9.20
CA THR A 289 1.51 9.13 -10.56
C THR A 289 2.22 10.30 -11.24
N GLY A 290 2.61 10.15 -12.51
CA GLY A 290 3.36 11.17 -13.23
C GLY A 290 4.01 10.62 -14.49
N GLN A 291 4.78 11.45 -15.20
CA GLN A 291 5.47 11.03 -16.41
C GLN A 291 6.79 10.35 -16.08
N ALA A 292 7.03 9.17 -16.66
CA ALA A 292 8.28 8.42 -16.50
C ALA A 292 9.50 9.26 -16.91
N ALA A 293 9.41 9.99 -18.02
CA ALA A 293 10.45 10.91 -18.49
C ALA A 293 10.77 12.05 -17.50
N GLU A 294 9.83 12.47 -16.64
CA GLU A 294 10.08 13.52 -15.64
C GLU A 294 10.71 12.99 -14.35
N LEU A 295 10.39 11.75 -13.97
CA LEU A 295 10.61 11.23 -12.62
C LEU A 295 11.59 10.05 -12.56
N GLY A 296 11.74 9.30 -13.65
CA GLY A 296 12.55 8.09 -13.74
C GLY A 296 14.02 8.35 -13.47
N SER A 297 14.61 9.39 -14.07
CA SER A 297 16.01 9.77 -13.83
C SER A 297 16.27 10.15 -12.37
N TRP A 298 15.31 10.77 -11.68
CA TRP A 298 15.42 11.08 -10.25
C TRP A 298 15.40 9.82 -9.38
N LEU A 299 14.59 8.82 -9.71
CA LEU A 299 14.59 7.53 -9.02
C LEU A 299 15.90 6.77 -9.29
N ALA A 300 16.35 6.76 -10.54
CA ALA A 300 17.55 6.06 -10.99
C ALA A 300 18.84 6.62 -10.39
N SER A 301 18.92 7.95 -10.19
CA SER A 301 20.08 8.62 -9.61
C SER A 301 20.01 8.78 -8.08
N HIS A 302 18.92 8.37 -7.42
CA HIS A 302 18.76 8.60 -5.99
C HIS A 302 19.67 7.71 -5.14
N GLU A 303 20.42 8.29 -4.21
CA GLU A 303 21.42 7.59 -3.40
C GLU A 303 20.85 6.57 -2.40
N GLU A 304 19.68 6.87 -1.80
CA GLU A 304 18.98 5.96 -0.89
C GLU A 304 18.27 4.79 -1.62
N VAL A 305 18.15 4.83 -2.95
CA VAL A 305 17.56 3.74 -3.72
C VAL A 305 18.64 2.68 -3.99
N ARG A 306 18.36 1.44 -3.58
CA ARG A 306 19.30 0.30 -3.63
C ARG A 306 19.01 -0.68 -4.77
N GLY A 307 17.82 -0.59 -5.36
CA GLY A 307 17.47 -1.29 -6.58
C GLY A 307 16.49 -0.50 -7.44
N ILE A 308 16.50 -0.70 -8.75
CA ILE A 308 15.51 -0.16 -9.67
C ILE A 308 15.01 -1.24 -10.62
N ASP A 309 13.69 -1.36 -10.69
CA ASP A 309 12.98 -2.23 -11.62
C ASP A 309 12.45 -1.39 -12.79
N LEU A 310 13.08 -1.56 -13.96
CA LEU A 310 12.81 -0.81 -15.17
C LEU A 310 11.79 -1.51 -16.08
N THR A 311 11.01 -2.46 -15.56
CA THR A 311 10.02 -3.21 -16.36
C THR A 311 9.08 -2.31 -17.16
N GLY A 312 8.66 -1.18 -16.61
CA GLY A 312 7.81 -0.20 -17.30
C GLY A 312 8.53 0.91 -18.07
N ALA A 313 9.85 0.84 -18.22
CA ALA A 313 10.62 1.80 -19.02
C ALA A 313 10.74 1.33 -20.47
N ASP A 314 10.81 2.27 -21.41
CA ASP A 314 11.23 1.94 -22.77
C ASP A 314 12.74 1.64 -22.85
N ALA A 315 13.21 1.16 -24.02
CA ALA A 315 14.60 0.73 -24.18
C ALA A 315 15.62 1.86 -24.01
N GLU A 316 15.27 3.09 -24.42
CA GLU A 316 16.16 4.26 -24.34
C GLU A 316 16.25 4.75 -22.88
N GLN A 317 15.10 4.92 -22.24
CA GLN A 317 14.99 5.23 -20.81
C GLN A 317 15.70 4.19 -19.95
N ALA A 318 15.52 2.90 -20.24
CA ALA A 318 16.16 1.84 -19.48
C ALA A 318 17.69 1.92 -19.58
N ALA A 319 18.24 2.21 -20.76
CA ALA A 319 19.68 2.36 -20.95
C ALA A 319 20.21 3.60 -20.21
N GLU A 320 19.52 4.74 -20.31
CA GLU A 320 19.89 5.98 -19.60
C GLU A 320 19.86 5.78 -18.09
N TRP A 321 18.77 5.22 -17.57
CA TRP A 321 18.55 5.08 -16.13
C TRP A 321 19.43 3.98 -15.52
N GLU A 322 19.84 2.97 -16.28
CA GLU A 322 20.89 2.04 -15.86
C GLU A 322 22.24 2.76 -15.74
N ALA A 323 22.59 3.64 -16.68
CA ALA A 323 23.81 4.45 -16.58
C ALA A 323 23.79 5.38 -15.35
N LEU A 324 22.64 5.98 -15.03
CA LEU A 324 22.47 6.76 -13.79
C LEU A 324 22.52 5.88 -12.53
N ALA A 325 22.00 4.66 -12.60
CA ALA A 325 22.03 3.70 -11.51
C ALA A 325 23.46 3.31 -11.11
N ALA A 326 24.38 3.27 -12.08
CA ALA A 326 25.79 2.97 -11.85
C ALA A 326 26.49 3.92 -10.87
N ALA A 327 25.98 5.15 -10.68
CA ALA A 327 26.58 6.15 -9.78
C ALA A 327 26.73 5.66 -8.33
N ASN A 328 25.82 4.80 -7.86
CA ASN A 328 25.90 4.18 -6.53
C ASN A 328 25.86 2.64 -6.57
N LEU A 329 26.06 2.06 -7.77
CA LEU A 329 26.04 0.62 -8.02
C LEU A 329 24.76 -0.09 -7.54
N LYS A 330 23.61 0.61 -7.53
CA LYS A 330 22.32 -0.02 -7.20
C LYS A 330 22.00 -1.11 -8.21
N ARG A 331 21.26 -2.13 -7.76
CA ARG A 331 20.83 -3.23 -8.62
C ARG A 331 19.83 -2.75 -9.67
N VAL A 332 19.92 -3.28 -10.89
CA VAL A 332 19.03 -2.93 -11.99
C VAL A 332 18.37 -4.19 -12.54
N ARG A 333 17.04 -4.18 -12.67
CA ARG A 333 16.31 -5.12 -13.52
C ARG A 333 15.92 -4.39 -14.79
N ARG A 334 16.43 -4.82 -15.94
CA ARG A 334 16.06 -4.27 -17.25
C ARG A 334 14.66 -4.75 -17.68
N PRO A 335 13.94 -3.99 -18.53
CA PRO A 335 12.71 -4.47 -19.13
C PRO A 335 12.98 -5.70 -20.01
N ASP A 336 12.07 -6.67 -19.93
CA ASP A 336 12.06 -7.86 -20.77
C ASP A 336 10.82 -7.80 -21.68
N PRO A 337 10.98 -7.55 -23.00
CA PRO A 337 9.86 -7.49 -23.93
C PRO A 337 9.07 -8.80 -24.06
N ALA A 338 9.66 -9.93 -23.66
CA ALA A 338 9.02 -11.24 -23.71
C ALA A 338 8.28 -11.59 -22.39
N GLU A 339 8.25 -10.67 -21.43
CA GLU A 339 7.65 -10.96 -20.13
C GLU A 339 6.14 -11.07 -20.19
N ASP A 340 5.65 -12.30 -19.99
CA ASP A 340 4.24 -12.63 -19.90
C ASP A 340 3.80 -12.62 -18.43
N PHE A 341 3.01 -11.63 -18.05
CA PHE A 341 2.48 -11.54 -16.68
C PHE A 341 1.41 -12.58 -16.38
N THR A 342 0.85 -13.27 -17.37
CA THR A 342 -0.16 -14.33 -17.16
C THR A 342 0.47 -15.68 -16.83
N ALA A 343 1.76 -15.86 -17.15
CA ALA A 343 2.52 -17.05 -16.80
C ALA A 343 2.94 -17.06 -15.32
N ASP A 344 3.40 -18.22 -14.86
CA ASP A 344 4.01 -18.37 -13.53
C ASP A 344 5.27 -17.49 -13.44
N PRO A 345 5.35 -16.57 -12.45
CA PRO A 345 6.48 -15.68 -12.35
C PRO A 345 7.80 -16.42 -12.06
N PRO A 346 8.91 -16.07 -12.73
CA PRO A 346 10.20 -16.65 -12.42
C PRO A 346 10.67 -16.21 -11.02
N LEU A 347 11.44 -17.07 -10.34
CA LEU A 347 12.02 -16.75 -9.04
C LEU A 347 12.89 -15.48 -9.05
N SER A 348 13.43 -15.09 -10.20
CA SER A 348 14.19 -13.85 -10.35
C SER A 348 13.40 -12.62 -9.90
N ARG A 349 12.06 -12.62 -10.03
CA ARG A 349 11.22 -11.51 -9.54
C ARG A 349 11.36 -11.29 -8.02
N LEU A 350 11.55 -12.36 -7.25
CA LEU A 350 11.82 -12.28 -5.81
C LEU A 350 13.29 -11.95 -5.54
N THR A 351 14.22 -12.57 -6.25
CA THR A 351 15.63 -12.61 -5.85
C THR A 351 16.50 -11.51 -6.45
N THR A 352 16.04 -10.82 -7.49
CA THR A 352 16.80 -9.72 -8.12
C THR A 352 17.12 -8.60 -7.12
N PHE A 353 16.30 -8.37 -6.09
CA PHE A 353 16.54 -7.33 -5.08
C PHE A 353 16.83 -7.90 -3.69
N THR A 354 17.59 -9.01 -3.64
CA THR A 354 18.09 -9.60 -2.40
C THR A 354 19.60 -9.80 -2.43
N GLU A 355 20.30 -9.46 -1.35
CA GLU A 355 21.72 -9.74 -1.15
C GLU A 355 21.93 -11.07 -0.43
N THR A 356 22.98 -11.80 -0.77
CA THR A 356 23.36 -13.01 -0.03
C THR A 356 24.27 -12.63 1.12
N LYS A 357 23.83 -12.91 2.34
CA LYS A 357 24.67 -12.79 3.53
C LYS A 357 25.11 -14.17 3.99
N THR A 358 26.40 -14.32 4.22
CA THR A 358 27.00 -15.55 4.72
C THR A 358 27.46 -15.37 6.15
N VAL A 359 26.94 -16.20 7.07
CA VAL A 359 27.31 -16.21 8.48
C VAL A 359 28.07 -17.49 8.80
N TRP A 360 29.17 -17.34 9.53
CA TRP A 360 30.02 -18.43 10.00
C TRP A 360 29.84 -18.59 11.50
N HIS A 361 29.27 -19.72 11.93
CA HIS A 361 29.16 -20.07 13.34
C HIS A 361 30.14 -21.18 13.69
N PRO A 362 31.01 -21.01 14.68
CA PRO A 362 31.86 -22.11 15.15
C PRO A 362 30.97 -23.22 15.72
N VAL A 363 31.28 -24.46 15.37
CA VAL A 363 30.64 -25.66 15.93
C VAL A 363 31.70 -26.42 16.71
N GLY A 364 31.40 -26.75 17.97
CA GLY A 364 32.29 -27.61 18.76
C GLY A 364 32.41 -28.98 18.10
N ILE A 365 33.65 -29.45 17.92
CA ILE A 365 33.94 -30.83 17.53
C ILE A 365 33.76 -31.74 18.76
#